data_AF-A0A7L2S4H2-F1
#
_entry.id   AF-A0A7L2S4H2-F1
#
_cell.length_a   1.000
_cell.length_b   1.000
_cell.length_c   1.000
_cell.angle_alpha   90.00
_cell.angle_beta   90.00
_cell.angle_gamma   90.00
#
_symmetry.space_group_name_H-M   'P 1'
#
loop_
_entity.id
_entity.type
_entity.pdbx_description
1 polymer ?
#
loop_
_entity_poly.entity_id
_entity_poly.type
_entity_poly.pdbx_seq_one_letter_code
_entity_poly.pdbx_strand_id
1 'polypeptide(L)'
;LILETMKHIVLLSRTIIEYQQQAHQKEQQLIDIKRKRLLLKKDGGQKLQQIQTVMTKQKEKQASVNVSETEKLLDKLEKERQMTTIIQNVFQTIIIGSRVNWAEDPSLKAIVLQLEKNV
;
A
#
# COMPACT_ATOMS: atom_id res chain seq x y z
N LEU A 1 83.72 3.46 9.20
CA LEU A 1 82.84 2.32 8.89
C LEU A 1 81.73 2.16 9.95
N ILE A 2 82.07 1.87 11.21
CA ILE A 2 81.10 1.60 12.31
C ILE A 2 80.10 2.74 12.53
N LEU A 3 80.58 3.99 12.61
CA LEU A 3 79.71 5.16 12.83
C LEU A 3 78.68 5.36 11.72
N GLU A 4 79.07 5.08 10.47
CA GLU A 4 78.17 5.23 9.32
C GLU A 4 77.09 4.14 9.33
N THR A 5 77.47 2.91 9.65
CA THR A 5 76.52 1.80 9.87
C THR A 5 75.54 2.13 11.00
N MET A 6 76.00 2.71 12.11
CA MET A 6 75.12 3.14 13.21
C MET A 6 74.12 4.22 12.78
N LYS A 7 74.55 5.21 11.98
CA LYS A 7 73.64 6.23 11.43
C LYS A 7 72.56 5.60 10.54
N HIS A 8 72.94 4.66 9.67
CA HIS A 8 71.99 3.96 8.81
C HIS A 8 70.98 3.14 9.62
N ILE A 9 71.43 2.45 10.68
CA ILE A 9 70.53 1.70 11.58
C ILE A 9 69.52 2.64 12.23
N VAL A 10 69.98 3.77 12.79
CA VAL A 10 69.10 4.76 13.42
C VAL A 10 68.08 5.33 12.44
N LEU A 11 68.52 5.66 11.22
CA LEU A 11 67.62 6.15 10.17
C LEU A 11 66.56 5.10 9.81
N LEU A 12 66.98 3.84 9.63
CA LEU A 12 66.07 2.75 9.27
C LEU A 12 65.06 2.49 10.39
N SER A 13 65.51 2.45 11.65
CA SER A 13 64.62 2.30 12.82
C SER A 13 63.60 3.42 12.92
N ARG A 14 64.00 4.67 12.66
CA ARG A 14 63.08 5.81 12.63
C ARG A 14 62.01 5.63 11.55
N THR A 15 62.43 5.29 10.34
CA THR A 15 61.51 5.06 9.21
C THR A 15 60.53 3.91 9.51
N ILE A 16 61.00 2.83 10.14
CA ILE A 16 60.14 1.72 10.58
C ILE A 16 59.09 2.20 11.58
N ILE A 17 59.47 2.99 12.58
CA ILE A 17 58.53 3.53 13.58
C ILE A 17 57.49 4.43 12.91
N GLU A 18 57.91 5.30 11.98
CA GLU A 18 57.01 6.18 11.23
C GLU A 18 55.99 5.37 10.42
N TYR A 19 56.42 4.32 9.72
CA TYR A 19 55.51 3.43 8.98
C TYR A 19 54.57 2.65 9.90
N GLN A 20 55.05 2.16 11.04
CA GLN A 20 54.21 1.47 12.03
C GLN A 20 53.13 2.39 12.58
N GLN A 21 53.46 3.65 12.86
CA GLN A 21 52.51 4.63 13.34
C GLN A 21 51.45 4.97 12.29
N GLN A 22 51.86 5.12 11.02
CA GLN A 22 50.92 5.33 9.91
C GLN A 22 50.00 4.11 9.71
N ALA A 23 50.54 2.89 9.76
CA ALA A 23 49.76 1.67 9.65
C ALA A 23 48.70 1.59 10.75
N HIS A 24 49.08 1.90 12.00
CA HIS A 24 48.16 1.92 13.13
C HIS A 24 47.06 2.96 12.97
N GLN A 25 47.39 4.18 12.52
CA GLN A 25 46.39 5.21 12.23
C GLN A 25 45.39 4.78 11.16
N LYS A 26 45.87 4.14 10.08
CA LYS A 26 45.01 3.62 9.02
C LYS A 26 44.11 2.49 9.50
N GLU A 27 44.63 1.62 10.37
CA GLU A 27 43.84 0.55 10.97
C GLU A 27 42.72 1.10 11.86
N GLN A 28 43.01 2.11 12.69
CA GLN A 28 41.99 2.81 13.49
C GLN A 28 40.91 3.44 12.61
N GLN A 29 41.30 4.15 11.55
CA GLN A 29 40.36 4.73 10.59
C GLN A 29 39.47 3.66 9.94
N LEU A 30 40.04 2.50 9.59
CA LEU A 30 39.30 1.40 9.02
C LEU A 30 38.27 0.83 10.01
N ILE A 31 38.64 0.70 11.29
CA ILE A 31 37.74 0.24 12.36
C ILE A 31 36.56 1.22 12.51
N ASP A 32 36.82 2.52 12.51
CA ASP A 32 35.78 3.54 12.63
C ASP A 32 34.82 3.55 11.43
N ILE A 33 35.35 3.39 10.22
CA ILE A 33 34.53 3.24 9.01
C ILE A 33 33.64 1.99 9.11
N LYS A 34 34.19 0.85 9.56
CA LYS A 34 33.42 -0.38 9.76
C LYS A 34 32.30 -0.19 10.80
N ARG A 35 32.59 0.50 11.91
CA ARG A 35 31.57 0.84 12.93
C ARG A 35 30.46 1.72 12.36
N LYS A 36 30.80 2.80 11.67
CA LYS A 36 29.83 3.69 11.03
C LYS A 36 28.96 2.94 10.01
N ARG A 37 29.56 2.09 9.18
CA ARG A 37 28.84 1.25 8.22
C ARG A 37 27.84 0.31 8.92
N LEU A 38 28.24 -0.31 10.03
CA LEU A 38 27.37 -1.20 10.78
C LEU A 38 26.16 -0.45 11.36
N LEU A 39 26.38 0.73 11.94
CA LEU A 39 25.30 1.59 12.45
C LEU A 39 24.33 1.99 11.34
N LEU A 40 24.85 2.41 10.19
CA LEU A 40 24.02 2.78 9.04
C LEU A 40 23.22 1.59 8.51
N LYS A 41 23.80 0.39 8.46
CA LYS A 41 23.09 -0.83 8.05
C LYS A 41 21.94 -1.15 9.02
N LYS A 42 22.15 -0.95 10.32
CA LYS A 42 21.12 -1.15 11.34
C LYS A 42 19.99 -0.12 11.21
N ASP A 43 20.31 1.17 11.11
CA ASP A 43 19.31 2.25 10.92
C ASP A 43 18.53 2.05 9.62
N GLY A 44 19.22 1.76 8.52
CA GLY A 44 18.60 1.47 7.23
C GLY A 44 17.65 0.28 7.29
N GLY A 45 18.05 -0.82 7.95
CA GLY A 45 17.19 -1.97 8.17
C GLY A 45 15.94 -1.64 8.98
N GLN A 46 16.08 -0.87 10.06
CA GLN A 46 14.95 -0.43 10.88
C GLN A 46 13.99 0.48 10.11
N LYS A 47 14.50 1.43 9.32
CA LYS A 47 13.67 2.30 8.47
C LYS A 47 12.93 1.52 7.40
N LEU A 48 13.58 0.54 6.76
CA LEU A 48 12.94 -0.33 5.79
C LEU A 48 11.79 -1.14 6.42
N GLN A 49 11.98 -1.68 7.62
CA GLN A 49 10.91 -2.36 8.36
C GLN A 49 9.74 -1.43 8.71
N GLN A 50 10.03 -0.18 9.09
CA GLN A 50 8.99 0.82 9.35
C GLN A 50 8.22 1.16 8.08
N ILE A 51 8.91 1.39 6.96
CA ILE A 51 8.30 1.66 5.65
C ILE A 51 7.38 0.50 5.26
N GLN A 52 7.87 -0.74 5.36
CA GLN A 52 7.08 -1.93 5.02
C GLN A 52 5.83 -2.04 5.90
N THR A 53 5.96 -1.78 7.20
CA THR A 53 4.83 -1.79 8.14
C THR A 53 3.78 -0.74 7.78
N VAL A 54 4.20 0.49 7.48
CA VAL A 54 3.30 1.58 7.10
C VAL A 54 2.61 1.27 5.77
N MET A 55 3.34 0.75 4.78
CA MET A 55 2.76 0.35 3.49
C MET A 55 1.71 -0.75 3.65
N THR A 56 1.97 -1.78 4.45
CA THR A 56 0.99 -2.86 4.70
C THR A 56 -0.27 -2.31 5.37
N LYS A 57 -0.13 -1.50 6.43
CA LYS A 57 -1.29 -0.87 7.10
C LYS A 57 -2.10 0.02 6.16
N GLN A 58 -1.43 0.75 5.26
CA GLN A 58 -2.12 1.57 4.28
C GLN A 58 -2.91 0.72 3.27
N LYS A 59 -2.33 -0.38 2.78
CA LYS A 59 -3.03 -1.31 1.89
C LYS A 59 -4.25 -1.96 2.55
N GLU A 60 -4.11 -2.40 3.81
CA GLU A 60 -5.22 -2.95 4.59
C GLU A 60 -6.34 -1.92 4.80
N LYS A 61 -5.98 -0.68 5.14
CA LYS A 61 -6.96 0.42 5.28
C LYS A 61 -7.65 0.75 3.96
N GLN A 62 -6.91 0.74 2.85
CA GLN A 62 -7.50 1.00 1.53
C GLN A 62 -8.44 -0.14 1.12
N ALA A 63 -8.06 -1.39 1.37
CA ALA A 63 -8.91 -2.55 1.12
C ALA A 63 -10.21 -2.49 1.94
N SER A 64 -10.14 -2.14 3.24
CA SER A 64 -11.33 -2.04 4.08
C SER A 64 -12.26 -0.89 3.69
N VAL A 65 -11.71 0.27 3.29
CA VAL A 65 -12.51 1.39 2.77
C VAL A 65 -13.23 0.98 1.48
N ASN A 66 -12.51 0.35 0.54
CA ASN A 66 -13.11 -0.11 -0.72
C ASN A 66 -14.25 -1.10 -0.47
N VAL A 67 -14.07 -2.07 0.44
CA VAL A 67 -15.13 -3.03 0.82
C VAL A 67 -16.34 -2.28 1.38
N SER A 68 -16.13 -1.35 2.33
CA SER A 68 -17.22 -0.57 2.92
C SER A 68 -17.96 0.29 1.90
N GLU A 69 -17.26 0.88 0.93
CA GLU A 69 -17.88 1.65 -0.15
C GLU A 69 -18.70 0.76 -1.08
N THR A 70 -18.19 -0.42 -1.44
CA THR A 70 -18.93 -1.38 -2.26
C THR A 70 -20.18 -1.91 -1.55
N GLU A 71 -20.12 -2.21 -0.26
CA GLU A 71 -21.29 -2.62 0.53
C GLU A 71 -22.37 -1.53 0.58
N LYS A 72 -21.96 -0.26 0.77
CA LYS A 72 -22.89 0.87 0.75
C LYS A 72 -23.56 1.06 -0.62
N LEU A 73 -22.83 0.84 -1.71
CA LEU A 73 -23.40 0.91 -3.05
C LEU A 73 -24.39 -0.22 -3.30
N LEU A 74 -24.08 -1.45 -2.86
CA LEU A 74 -24.98 -2.59 -2.96
C LEU A 74 -26.26 -2.39 -2.12
N ASP A 75 -26.15 -1.88 -0.89
CA ASP A 75 -27.31 -1.58 -0.04
C ASP A 75 -28.23 -0.51 -0.67
N LYS A 76 -27.64 0.53 -1.27
CA LYS A 76 -28.42 1.54 -2.03
C LYS A 76 -29.12 0.91 -3.23
N LEU A 77 -28.40 0.09 -4.01
CA LEU A 77 -28.98 -0.56 -5.19
C LEU A 77 -30.12 -1.51 -4.81
N GLU A 78 -30.00 -2.24 -3.71
CA GLU A 78 -31.06 -3.10 -3.21
C GLU A 78 -32.29 -2.30 -2.76
N LYS A 79 -32.10 -1.15 -2.10
CA LYS A 79 -33.21 -0.23 -1.75
C LYS A 79 -33.92 0.33 -2.99
N GLU A 80 -33.17 0.77 -3.99
CA GLU A 80 -33.74 1.26 -5.25
C GLU A 80 -34.50 0.15 -6.01
N ARG A 81 -33.97 -1.09 -5.99
CA ARG A 81 -34.63 -2.27 -6.55
C ARG A 81 -35.96 -2.54 -5.84
N GLN A 82 -35.96 -2.56 -4.51
CA GLN A 82 -37.17 -2.75 -3.69
C GLN A 82 -38.21 -1.66 -3.94
N MET A 83 -37.79 -0.40 -3.98
CA MET A 83 -38.67 0.73 -4.28
C MET A 83 -39.31 0.59 -5.66
N THR A 84 -38.52 0.20 -6.66
CA THR A 84 -39.02 -0.04 -8.02
C THR A 84 -40.07 -1.13 -8.04
N THR A 85 -39.85 -2.27 -7.36
CA THR A 85 -40.84 -3.35 -7.25
C THR A 85 -42.13 -2.87 -6.56
N ILE A 86 -42.03 -2.09 -5.49
CA ILE A 86 -43.22 -1.52 -4.82
C ILE A 86 -44.00 -0.63 -5.77
N ILE A 87 -43.33 0.27 -6.48
CA ILE A 87 -43.95 1.18 -7.45
C ILE A 87 -44.63 0.37 -8.56
N GLN A 88 -43.97 -0.67 -9.10
CA GLN A 88 -44.52 -1.55 -10.12
C GLN A 88 -45.81 -2.24 -9.63
N ASN A 89 -45.79 -2.81 -8.43
CA ASN A 89 -46.95 -3.48 -7.82
C ASN A 89 -48.13 -2.51 -7.61
N VAL A 90 -47.86 -1.27 -7.20
CA VAL A 90 -48.88 -0.23 -7.06
C VAL A 90 -49.50 0.10 -8.42
N PHE A 91 -48.69 0.30 -9.47
CA PHE A 91 -49.21 0.56 -10.82
C PHE A 91 -50.03 -0.60 -11.37
N GLN A 92 -49.59 -1.84 -11.19
CA GLN A 92 -50.37 -3.03 -11.58
C GLN A 92 -51.73 -3.05 -10.88
N THR A 93 -51.75 -2.82 -9.57
CA THR A 93 -52.97 -2.81 -8.76
C THR A 93 -53.94 -1.71 -9.24
N ILE A 94 -53.44 -0.52 -9.53
CA ILE A 94 -54.26 0.60 -10.04
C ILE A 94 -54.86 0.26 -11.41
N ILE A 95 -54.06 -0.27 -12.34
CA ILE A 95 -54.53 -0.62 -13.69
C ILE A 95 -55.63 -1.68 -13.60
N ILE A 96 -55.40 -2.76 -12.84
CA ILE A 96 -56.39 -3.84 -12.64
C ILE A 96 -57.66 -3.30 -11.94
N GLY A 97 -57.49 -2.51 -10.87
CA GLY A 97 -58.60 -1.96 -10.09
C GLY A 97 -59.45 -0.93 -10.84
N SER A 98 -58.86 -0.21 -11.80
CA SER A 98 -59.54 0.81 -12.60
C SER A 98 -60.58 0.24 -13.59
N ARG A 99 -60.59 -1.08 -13.81
CA ARG A 99 -61.44 -1.77 -14.80
C ARG A 99 -61.33 -1.23 -16.23
N VAL A 100 -60.27 -0.49 -16.56
CA VAL A 100 -59.94 -0.08 -17.92
C VAL A 100 -59.58 -1.33 -18.72
N ASN A 101 -60.07 -1.43 -19.97
CA ASN A 101 -59.75 -2.56 -20.86
C ASN A 101 -58.33 -2.41 -21.45
N TRP A 102 -57.32 -2.57 -20.59
CA TRP A 102 -55.91 -2.41 -20.92
C TRP A 102 -55.41 -3.42 -21.96
N ALA A 103 -56.13 -4.53 -22.19
CA ALA A 103 -55.77 -5.55 -23.15
C ALA A 103 -56.11 -5.17 -24.60
N GLU A 104 -57.09 -4.28 -24.80
CA GLU A 104 -57.48 -3.74 -26.12
C GLU A 104 -56.58 -2.58 -26.56
N ASP A 105 -56.05 -1.80 -25.61
CA ASP A 105 -55.12 -0.71 -25.91
C ASP A 105 -53.67 -1.25 -26.02
N PRO A 106 -53.03 -1.18 -27.20
CA PRO A 106 -51.68 -1.73 -27.41
C PRO A 106 -50.62 -1.10 -26.50
N SER A 107 -50.77 0.19 -26.16
CA SER A 107 -49.82 0.93 -25.32
C SER A 107 -49.90 0.52 -23.86
N LEU A 108 -51.10 0.42 -23.29
CA LEU A 108 -51.35 -0.08 -21.94
C LEU A 108 -50.95 -1.55 -21.79
N LYS A 109 -51.27 -2.39 -22.79
CA LYS A 109 -50.83 -3.79 -22.82
C LYS A 109 -49.30 -3.92 -22.76
N ALA A 110 -48.57 -3.09 -23.50
CA ALA A 110 -47.10 -3.09 -23.45
C ALA A 110 -46.57 -2.68 -22.07
N ILE A 111 -47.17 -1.67 -21.43
CA ILE A 111 -46.79 -1.21 -20.09
C ILE A 111 -47.03 -2.30 -19.05
N VAL A 112 -48.22 -2.93 -19.03
CA VAL A 112 -48.55 -4.00 -18.08
C VAL A 112 -47.59 -5.19 -18.21
N LEU A 113 -47.30 -5.62 -19.44
CA LEU A 113 -46.37 -6.72 -19.70
C LEU A 113 -44.92 -6.40 -19.29
N GLN A 114 -44.50 -5.14 -19.36
CA GLN A 114 -43.19 -4.71 -18.87
C GLN A 114 -43.13 -4.68 -17.33
N LEU A 115 -44.24 -4.37 -16.67
CA LEU A 115 -44.33 -4.40 -15.21
C LEU A 115 -44.28 -5.85 -14.68
N GLU A 116 -44.86 -6.82 -15.37
CA GLU A 116 -44.82 -8.25 -14.96
C GLU A 116 -43.44 -8.92 -15.13
N LYS A 117 -42.65 -8.52 -16.14
CA LYS A 117 -41.38 -9.18 -16.47
C LYS A 117 -40.23 -8.93 -15.48
N ASN A 118 -40.40 -8.02 -14.53
CA ASN A 118 -39.33 -7.55 -13.65
C ASN A 118 -39.56 -7.88 -12.16
N VAL A 119 -40.41 -8.87 -11.87
CA VAL A 119 -40.62 -9.46 -10.53
C VAL A 119 -39.63 -10.59 -10.28
#